data_AF-A0A368T5C0-F1
#
_entry.id   AF-A0A368T5C0-F1
#
_cell.length_a   1.000
_cell.length_b   1.000
_cell.length_c   1.000
_cell.angle_alpha   90.00
_cell.angle_beta   90.00
_cell.angle_gamma   90.00
#
_symmetry.space_group_name_H-M   'P 1'
#
loop_
_entity.id
_entity.type
_entity.pdbx_description
1 polymer ?
#
loop_
_entity_poly.entity_id
_entity_poly.type
_entity_poly.pdbx_seq_one_letter_code
_entity_poly.pdbx_strand_id
1 'polypeptide(L)'
;MDHVPTGRRRARRTRPEEQQTPMNVPYRGPHNGPSHDIHARLLTEPFQNAAPYLRVVLTGDPTALGGDKLAYSVNPLLTALLCFRLNPSSYEAAILDRRHAEAWGLTKQDLWFTALGNMAHDQYDLQSFPTNADTAVNVVHGITWPGSAHVMRLVEIMREPAPFGAVVMLPSPNTMLYAVLHSKRSRPIIPFIYQTFQSLVEDGDPLTDQLIWWRNGQVTGMATRPGEGGSVQVSQNREFSFLLDHELPD
;
A
#
# COMPACT_ATOMS: atom_id res chain seq x y z
N MET A 1 -62.24 35.29 -17.82
CA MET A 1 -60.94 35.36 -17.11
C MET A 1 -60.65 33.96 -16.62
N ASP A 2 -59.58 33.40 -17.15
CA ASP A 2 -59.39 31.97 -17.35
C ASP A 2 -58.89 31.21 -16.11
N HIS A 3 -59.37 29.99 -15.99
CA HIS A 3 -58.92 28.96 -15.05
C HIS A 3 -57.54 28.43 -15.46
N VAL A 4 -56.57 28.53 -14.55
CA VAL A 4 -55.25 27.87 -14.65
C VAL A 4 -55.25 26.64 -13.74
N PRO A 5 -54.99 25.42 -14.24
CA PRO A 5 -54.81 24.24 -13.38
C PRO A 5 -53.34 24.08 -12.96
N THR A 6 -53.17 23.80 -11.66
CA THR A 6 -51.90 23.49 -10.98
C THR A 6 -51.41 22.08 -11.34
N GLY A 7 -50.33 22.01 -12.13
CA GLY A 7 -49.63 20.77 -12.45
C GLY A 7 -48.74 20.28 -11.30
N ARG A 8 -49.08 19.13 -10.70
CA ARG A 8 -48.22 18.39 -9.77
C ARG A 8 -47.13 17.63 -10.53
N ARG A 9 -45.87 18.09 -10.47
CA ARG A 9 -44.70 17.30 -10.89
C ARG A 9 -44.36 16.27 -9.79
N ARG A 10 -44.59 14.99 -10.07
CA ARG A 10 -44.04 13.87 -9.26
C ARG A 10 -42.56 13.71 -9.59
N ALA A 11 -41.70 13.95 -8.60
CA ALA A 11 -40.29 13.57 -8.66
C ALA A 11 -40.18 12.04 -8.65
N ARG A 12 -39.65 11.48 -9.73
CA ARG A 12 -39.31 10.06 -9.85
C ARG A 12 -38.05 9.83 -9.01
N ARG A 13 -38.20 9.30 -7.79
CA ARG A 13 -37.09 8.76 -7.00
C ARG A 13 -36.54 7.54 -7.74
N THR A 14 -35.43 7.71 -8.46
CA THR A 14 -34.56 6.61 -8.87
C THR A 14 -33.96 6.00 -7.59
N ARG A 15 -34.21 4.71 -7.39
CA ARG A 15 -33.51 3.91 -6.37
C ARG A 15 -32.01 3.92 -6.72
N PRO A 16 -31.11 4.10 -5.75
CA PRO A 16 -29.72 3.71 -5.94
C PRO A 16 -29.70 2.20 -6.16
N GLU A 17 -29.08 1.75 -7.25
CA GLU A 17 -28.66 0.36 -7.40
C GLU A 17 -27.70 0.06 -6.25
N GLU A 18 -28.11 -0.83 -5.35
CA GLU A 18 -27.20 -1.53 -4.45
C GLU A 18 -26.22 -2.31 -5.33
N GLN A 19 -25.07 -1.70 -5.61
CA GLN A 19 -23.89 -2.45 -6.00
C GLN A 19 -23.59 -3.40 -4.86
N GLN A 20 -23.97 -4.67 -5.06
CA GLN A 20 -23.51 -5.77 -4.23
C GLN A 20 -21.99 -5.82 -4.37
N THR A 21 -21.28 -5.15 -3.45
CA THR A 21 -19.88 -5.43 -3.20
C THR A 21 -19.77 -6.93 -2.91
N PRO A 22 -18.97 -7.69 -3.68
CA PRO A 22 -18.77 -9.10 -3.38
C PRO A 22 -18.20 -9.18 -1.96
N MET A 23 -19.02 -9.69 -1.04
CA MET A 23 -18.57 -10.02 0.32
C MET A 23 -17.46 -11.05 0.18
N ASN A 24 -16.22 -10.67 0.52
CA ASN A 24 -15.10 -11.60 0.62
C ASN A 24 -15.42 -12.58 1.76
N VAL A 25 -16.02 -13.71 1.40
CA VAL A 25 -16.34 -14.79 2.32
C VAL A 25 -15.02 -15.33 2.88
N PRO A 26 -14.94 -15.60 4.21
CA PRO A 26 -13.79 -16.29 4.77
C PRO A 26 -13.42 -17.51 3.96
N TYR A 27 -12.13 -17.72 3.74
CA TYR A 27 -11.64 -18.94 3.10
C TYR A 27 -12.06 -20.13 3.97
N ARG A 28 -13.15 -20.80 3.60
CA ARG A 28 -13.66 -21.99 4.29
C ARG A 28 -12.96 -23.24 3.77
N GLY A 29 -11.64 -23.29 3.89
CA GLY A 29 -10.93 -24.56 3.94
C GLY A 29 -11.13 -25.20 5.31
N PRO A 30 -11.09 -26.54 5.43
CA PRO A 30 -11.23 -27.23 6.71
C PRO A 30 -10.12 -26.75 7.67
N HIS A 31 -10.46 -25.84 8.58
CA HIS A 31 -9.55 -25.30 9.59
C HIS A 31 -9.57 -26.21 10.80
N ASN A 32 -8.52 -27.01 10.99
CA ASN A 32 -8.11 -27.64 12.26
C ASN A 32 -6.71 -28.29 12.15
N GLY A 33 -5.72 -27.57 11.61
CA GLY A 33 -4.34 -28.06 11.49
C GLY A 33 -3.30 -26.95 11.68
N PRO A 34 -2.09 -27.26 12.21
CA PRO A 34 -1.02 -26.29 12.40
C PRO A 34 -0.58 -25.65 11.06
N SER A 35 0.02 -24.45 11.13
CA SER A 35 0.45 -23.65 9.97
C SER A 35 1.32 -24.40 8.94
N HIS A 36 1.92 -25.53 9.30
CA HIS A 36 2.63 -26.40 8.35
C HIS A 36 1.75 -26.99 7.25
N ASP A 37 0.44 -27.13 7.48
CA ASP A 37 -0.47 -27.72 6.48
C ASP A 37 -0.88 -26.73 5.38
N ILE A 38 -0.74 -25.41 5.62
CA ILE A 38 -1.19 -24.41 4.63
C ILE A 38 -0.44 -24.52 3.31
N HIS A 39 0.88 -24.65 3.36
CA HIS A 39 1.70 -24.72 2.16
C HIS A 39 1.44 -26.01 1.39
N ALA A 40 1.34 -27.14 2.09
CA ALA A 40 1.00 -28.42 1.47
C ALA A 40 -0.37 -28.37 0.78
N ARG A 41 -1.37 -27.78 1.44
CA ARG A 41 -2.70 -27.58 0.86
C ARG A 41 -2.65 -26.70 -0.38
N LEU A 42 -2.01 -25.53 -0.30
CA LEU A 42 -1.91 -24.57 -1.41
C LEU A 42 -1.25 -25.17 -2.65
N LEU A 43 -0.29 -26.09 -2.49
CA LEU A 43 0.36 -26.79 -3.61
C LEU A 43 -0.60 -27.73 -4.37
N THR A 44 -1.70 -28.15 -3.75
CA THR A 44 -2.73 -29.00 -4.37
C THR A 44 -3.99 -28.22 -4.75
N GLU A 45 -4.09 -26.97 -4.32
CA GLU A 45 -5.26 -26.13 -4.53
C GLU A 45 -5.25 -25.53 -5.94
N PRO A 46 -6.36 -25.65 -6.70
CA PRO A 46 -6.48 -24.97 -7.99
C PRO A 46 -6.32 -23.45 -7.85
N PHE A 47 -5.52 -22.84 -8.72
CA PHE A 47 -5.22 -21.40 -8.67
C PHE A 47 -6.47 -20.53 -8.57
N GLN A 48 -7.54 -20.84 -9.30
CA GLN A 48 -8.80 -20.08 -9.26
C GLN A 48 -9.43 -19.95 -7.87
N ASN A 49 -9.19 -20.91 -6.98
CA ASN A 49 -9.67 -20.88 -5.61
C ASN A 49 -8.72 -20.07 -4.71
N ALA A 50 -7.41 -20.14 -4.99
CA ALA A 50 -6.41 -19.42 -4.22
C ALA A 50 -6.30 -17.93 -4.62
N ALA A 51 -6.56 -17.63 -5.89
CA ALA A 51 -6.34 -16.34 -6.52
C ALA A 51 -6.96 -15.16 -5.76
N PRO A 52 -8.22 -15.20 -5.29
CA PRO A 52 -8.85 -14.05 -4.60
C PRO A 52 -8.17 -13.66 -3.28
N TYR A 53 -7.40 -14.58 -2.69
CA TYR A 53 -6.73 -14.41 -1.40
C TYR A 53 -5.26 -14.01 -1.55
N LEU A 54 -4.75 -13.92 -2.77
CA LEU A 54 -3.40 -13.43 -3.00
C LEU A 54 -3.31 -11.95 -2.62
N ARG A 55 -2.25 -11.60 -1.90
CA ARG A 55 -1.92 -10.25 -1.44
C ARG A 55 -0.42 -10.02 -1.50
N VAL A 56 -0.03 -8.76 -1.33
CA VAL A 56 1.37 -8.36 -1.10
C VAL A 56 1.49 -7.87 0.33
N VAL A 57 2.55 -8.26 1.02
CA VAL A 57 2.95 -7.69 2.33
C VAL A 57 4.35 -7.13 2.23
N LEU A 58 4.68 -6.12 3.02
CA LEU A 58 6.03 -5.61 3.14
C LEU A 58 6.72 -6.19 4.36
N THR A 59 8.02 -6.41 4.25
CA THR A 59 8.91 -6.73 5.35
C THR A 59 10.20 -5.93 5.20
N GLY A 60 10.97 -5.85 6.28
CA GLY A 60 12.32 -5.28 6.26
C GLY A 60 13.31 -6.21 5.58
N ASP A 61 14.38 -6.59 6.29
CA ASP A 61 15.34 -7.59 5.82
C ASP A 61 14.68 -8.98 5.66
N PRO A 62 14.57 -9.51 4.43
CA PRO A 62 13.91 -10.80 4.18
C PRO A 62 14.85 -11.99 4.40
N THR A 63 16.11 -11.80 4.82
CA THR A 63 17.14 -12.86 4.85
C THR A 63 16.69 -14.09 5.65
N ALA A 64 15.97 -13.88 6.76
CA ALA A 64 15.43 -14.96 7.58
C ALA A 64 14.41 -15.86 6.87
N LEU A 65 13.83 -15.40 5.75
CA LEU A 65 12.80 -16.12 4.98
C LEU A 65 13.39 -17.07 3.91
N GLY A 66 14.69 -16.98 3.64
CA GLY A 66 15.36 -17.75 2.58
C GLY A 66 15.19 -17.15 1.17
N GLY A 67 15.92 -17.72 0.20
CA GLY A 67 16.05 -17.15 -1.15
C GLY A 67 15.02 -17.60 -2.19
N ASP A 68 14.07 -18.46 -1.82
CA ASP A 68 13.09 -19.07 -2.73
C ASP A 68 11.72 -18.36 -2.74
N LYS A 69 11.56 -17.31 -1.93
CA LYS A 69 10.30 -16.57 -1.78
C LYS A 69 9.96 -15.78 -3.03
N LEU A 70 8.66 -15.67 -3.30
CA LEU A 70 8.13 -14.82 -4.36
C LEU A 70 8.18 -13.35 -3.88
N ALA A 71 9.38 -12.77 -3.96
CA ALA A 71 9.71 -11.48 -3.36
C ALA A 71 10.14 -10.45 -4.40
N TYR A 72 9.75 -9.19 -4.24
CA TYR A 72 10.30 -8.04 -4.96
C TYR A 72 11.10 -7.20 -3.97
N SER A 73 12.44 -7.23 -4.08
CA SER A 73 13.30 -6.38 -3.26
C SER A 73 13.21 -4.95 -3.77
N VAL A 74 12.74 -4.05 -2.92
CA VAL A 74 12.81 -2.61 -3.17
C VAL A 74 14.24 -2.15 -2.93
N ASN A 75 14.82 -2.56 -1.80
CA ASN A 75 16.23 -2.45 -1.48
C ASN A 75 16.58 -3.47 -0.36
N PRO A 76 17.80 -3.49 0.19
CA PRO A 76 18.18 -4.44 1.25
C PRO A 76 17.36 -4.36 2.55
N LEU A 77 16.68 -3.23 2.82
CA LEU A 77 15.93 -2.97 4.05
C LEU A 77 14.42 -2.94 3.84
N LEU A 78 13.94 -3.21 2.62
CA LEU A 78 12.53 -3.24 2.30
C LEU A 78 12.26 -4.22 1.16
N THR A 79 11.43 -5.22 1.45
CA THR A 79 11.06 -6.27 0.51
C THR A 79 9.56 -6.45 0.51
N ALA A 80 8.97 -6.45 -0.68
CA ALA A 80 7.59 -6.85 -0.89
C ALA A 80 7.54 -8.37 -1.11
N LEU A 81 6.59 -9.04 -0.48
CA LEU A 81 6.41 -10.48 -0.53
C LEU A 81 5.01 -10.81 -1.02
N LEU A 82 4.91 -11.75 -1.95
CA LEU A 82 3.64 -12.34 -2.32
C LEU A 82 3.20 -13.30 -1.21
N CYS A 83 1.96 -13.15 -0.75
CA CYS A 83 1.40 -14.01 0.29
C CYS A 83 -0.03 -14.43 -0.02
N PHE A 84 -0.46 -15.49 0.65
CA PHE A 84 -1.83 -15.95 0.68
C PHE A 84 -2.46 -15.53 2.00
N ARG A 85 -3.54 -14.76 1.94
CA ARG A 85 -4.29 -14.31 3.11
C ARG A 85 -5.10 -15.45 3.72
N LEU A 86 -4.85 -15.75 4.99
CA LEU A 86 -5.48 -16.88 5.68
C LEU A 86 -6.87 -16.54 6.22
N ASN A 87 -7.06 -15.29 6.63
CA ASN A 87 -8.28 -14.86 7.31
C ASN A 87 -8.68 -13.44 6.86
N PRO A 88 -9.94 -13.19 6.43
CA PRO A 88 -10.43 -11.86 6.08
C PRO A 88 -10.58 -10.89 7.26
N SER A 89 -10.45 -11.38 8.50
CA SER A 89 -10.58 -10.58 9.72
C SER A 89 -9.24 -10.34 10.42
N SER A 90 -8.13 -10.87 9.90
CA SER A 90 -6.79 -10.62 10.42
C SER A 90 -5.79 -10.37 9.28
N TYR A 91 -4.54 -10.07 9.65
CA TYR A 91 -3.40 -9.94 8.72
C TYR A 91 -2.55 -11.20 8.63
N GLU A 92 -3.07 -12.33 9.11
CA GLU A 92 -2.38 -13.62 9.02
C GLU A 92 -2.24 -14.04 7.55
N ALA A 93 -1.02 -14.40 7.18
CA ALA A 93 -0.66 -14.70 5.82
C ALA A 93 0.39 -15.82 5.75
N ALA A 94 0.31 -16.63 4.70
CA ALA A 94 1.36 -17.58 4.35
C ALA A 94 2.21 -16.97 3.21
N ILE A 95 3.52 -16.84 3.42
CA ILE A 95 4.43 -16.28 2.41
C ILE A 95 4.68 -17.31 1.31
N LEU A 96 4.41 -16.94 0.07
CA LEU A 96 4.53 -17.86 -1.05
C LEU A 96 5.98 -17.97 -1.54
N ASP A 97 6.32 -19.16 -1.97
CA ASP A 97 7.60 -19.50 -2.57
C ASP A 97 7.44 -20.01 -4.01
N ARG A 98 8.57 -20.21 -4.68
CA ARG A 98 8.64 -20.67 -6.07
C ARG A 98 7.79 -21.92 -6.36
N ARG A 99 7.67 -22.86 -5.41
CA ARG A 99 6.91 -24.12 -5.62
C ARG A 99 5.42 -23.86 -5.85
N HIS A 100 4.89 -22.80 -5.24
CA HIS A 100 3.47 -22.43 -5.42
C HIS A 100 3.22 -21.92 -6.85
N ALA A 101 4.13 -21.10 -7.38
CA ALA A 101 4.05 -20.64 -8.77
C ALA A 101 4.15 -21.81 -9.76
N GLU A 102 5.07 -22.75 -9.51
CA GLU A 102 5.24 -23.96 -10.31
C GLU A 102 3.99 -24.85 -10.26
N ALA A 103 3.41 -25.06 -9.08
CA ALA A 103 2.19 -25.86 -8.91
C ALA A 103 0.98 -25.29 -9.67
N TRP A 104 0.88 -23.95 -9.73
CA TRP A 104 -0.19 -23.27 -10.46
C TRP A 104 0.11 -23.07 -11.95
N GLY A 105 1.32 -23.37 -12.41
CA GLY A 105 1.72 -23.15 -13.80
C GLY A 105 1.74 -21.67 -14.19
N LEU A 106 2.01 -20.77 -13.25
CA LEU A 106 2.00 -19.32 -13.43
C LEU A 106 3.36 -18.70 -13.21
N THR A 107 3.60 -17.55 -13.84
CA THR A 107 4.81 -16.78 -13.57
C THR A 107 4.66 -15.98 -12.28
N LYS A 108 5.79 -15.59 -11.68
CA LYS A 108 5.80 -14.65 -10.55
C LYS A 108 5.06 -13.35 -10.89
N GLN A 109 5.18 -12.88 -12.13
CA GLN A 109 4.54 -11.65 -12.60
C GLN A 109 3.01 -11.78 -12.62
N ASP A 110 2.47 -12.89 -13.11
CA ASP A 110 1.02 -13.13 -13.13
C ASP A 110 0.43 -13.13 -11.71
N LEU A 111 1.13 -13.79 -10.79
CA LEU A 111 0.73 -13.83 -9.38
C LEU A 111 0.80 -12.45 -8.72
N TRP A 112 1.82 -11.66 -9.07
CA TRP A 112 1.98 -10.30 -8.57
C TRP A 112 0.86 -9.37 -9.01
N PHE A 113 0.53 -9.37 -10.31
CA PHE A 113 -0.59 -8.59 -10.83
C PHE A 113 -1.92 -9.05 -10.24
N THR A 114 -2.11 -10.36 -10.07
CA THR A 114 -3.30 -10.89 -9.38
C THR A 114 -3.41 -10.34 -7.96
N ALA A 115 -2.33 -10.38 -7.18
CA ALA A 115 -2.31 -9.88 -5.81
C ALA A 115 -2.58 -8.37 -5.72
N LEU A 116 -1.92 -7.56 -6.56
CA LEU A 116 -2.15 -6.11 -6.60
C LEU A 116 -3.59 -5.78 -7.03
N GLY A 117 -4.13 -6.52 -8.01
CA GLY A 117 -5.51 -6.40 -8.44
C GLY A 117 -6.50 -6.71 -7.31
N ASN A 118 -6.25 -7.76 -6.52
CA ASN A 118 -7.11 -8.06 -5.36
C ASN A 118 -7.02 -6.98 -4.29
N MET A 119 -5.82 -6.41 -4.08
CA MET A 119 -5.64 -5.33 -3.12
C MET A 119 -6.45 -4.09 -3.48
N ALA A 120 -6.94 -3.95 -4.73
CA ALA A 120 -7.85 -2.89 -5.16
C ALA A 120 -9.12 -2.75 -4.36
N HIS A 121 -9.56 -3.84 -3.75
CA HIS A 121 -10.78 -3.89 -2.96
C HIS A 121 -10.52 -3.87 -1.45
N ASP A 122 -9.25 -3.76 -1.02
CA ASP A 122 -8.91 -3.68 0.39
C ASP A 122 -9.29 -2.29 0.95
N GLN A 123 -9.98 -2.29 2.09
CA GLN A 123 -10.38 -1.10 2.82
C GLN A 123 -9.24 -0.57 3.68
N TYR A 124 -9.16 0.76 3.75
CA TYR A 124 -8.24 1.53 4.55
C TYR A 124 -8.89 2.85 4.97
N ASP A 125 -8.44 3.38 6.11
CA ASP A 125 -8.74 4.73 6.54
C ASP A 125 -7.66 5.69 6.01
N LEU A 126 -8.10 6.82 5.46
CA LEU A 126 -7.21 7.87 4.95
C LEU A 126 -7.49 9.17 5.70
N GLN A 127 -6.47 9.68 6.37
CA GLN A 127 -6.49 10.98 7.05
C GLN A 127 -5.50 11.93 6.37
N SER A 128 -5.90 13.17 6.14
CA SER A 128 -5.06 14.19 5.53
C SER A 128 -4.80 15.31 6.52
N PHE A 129 -3.53 15.61 6.76
CA PHE A 129 -3.05 16.66 7.65
C PHE A 129 -2.54 17.83 6.81
N PRO A 130 -3.20 19.00 6.89
CA PRO A 130 -2.73 20.18 6.17
C PRO A 130 -1.36 20.60 6.70
N THR A 131 -0.50 21.09 5.81
CA THR A 131 0.81 21.60 6.16
C THR A 131 0.99 23.01 5.60
N ASN A 132 2.12 23.65 5.95
CA ASN A 132 2.49 24.94 5.36
C ASN A 132 3.12 24.79 3.95
N ALA A 133 3.33 23.56 3.47
CA ALA A 133 3.72 23.29 2.10
C ALA A 133 2.50 23.33 1.16
N ASP A 134 2.73 23.20 -0.14
CA ASP A 134 1.68 23.08 -1.16
C ASP A 134 1.05 21.67 -1.23
N THR A 135 1.39 20.79 -0.29
CA THR A 135 0.87 19.42 -0.17
C THR A 135 0.48 19.11 1.27
N ALA A 136 -0.53 18.27 1.45
CA ALA A 136 -0.84 17.65 2.73
C ALA A 136 0.08 16.45 3.00
N VAL A 137 0.22 16.07 4.27
CA VAL A 137 0.66 14.70 4.62
C VAL A 137 -0.58 13.83 4.77
N ASN A 138 -0.58 12.71 4.09
CA ASN A 138 -1.63 11.72 4.14
C ASN A 138 -1.19 10.51 4.96
N VAL A 139 -2.08 10.02 5.79
CA VAL A 139 -1.87 8.87 6.65
C VAL A 139 -2.87 7.80 6.27
N VAL A 140 -2.37 6.63 5.91
CA VAL A 140 -3.15 5.46 5.54
C VAL A 140 -3.02 4.44 6.64
N HIS A 141 -4.18 3.98 7.14
CA HIS A 141 -4.27 2.88 8.09
C HIS A 141 -5.06 1.75 7.46
N GLY A 142 -4.46 0.57 7.40
CA GLY A 142 -5.15 -0.60 6.87
C GLY A 142 -6.31 -1.02 7.76
N ILE A 143 -7.46 -1.35 7.16
CA ILE A 143 -8.60 -1.99 7.84
C ILE A 143 -8.63 -3.48 7.52
N THR A 144 -8.64 -3.80 6.22
CA THR A 144 -8.72 -5.20 5.76
C THR A 144 -7.36 -5.77 5.38
N TRP A 145 -6.34 -4.96 5.19
CA TRP A 145 -4.99 -5.41 4.85
C TRP A 145 -3.97 -4.37 5.34
N PRO A 146 -2.72 -4.74 5.65
CA PRO A 146 -1.76 -3.81 6.23
C PRO A 146 -1.57 -2.53 5.41
N GLY A 147 -1.74 -1.38 6.05
CA GLY A 147 -1.65 -0.06 5.42
C GLY A 147 -0.30 0.22 4.75
N SER A 148 0.80 -0.41 5.19
CA SER A 148 2.10 -0.25 4.53
C SER A 148 2.16 -0.89 3.14
N ALA A 149 1.48 -2.03 2.94
CA ALA A 149 1.51 -2.78 1.67
C ALA A 149 0.96 -1.97 0.48
N HIS A 150 0.11 -1.01 0.79
CA HIS A 150 -0.50 -0.09 -0.14
C HIS A 150 0.49 0.85 -0.85
N VAL A 151 1.75 0.96 -0.40
CA VAL A 151 2.81 1.69 -1.13
C VAL A 151 3.02 1.14 -2.55
N MET A 152 2.83 -0.17 -2.75
CA MET A 152 3.01 -0.83 -4.05
C MET A 152 1.96 -0.39 -5.07
N ARG A 153 0.88 0.24 -4.61
CA ARG A 153 -0.24 0.73 -5.40
C ARG A 153 -0.60 2.17 -5.06
N LEU A 154 0.39 2.96 -4.64
CA LEU A 154 0.18 4.32 -4.16
C LEU A 154 -0.58 5.20 -5.17
N VAL A 155 -0.38 5.01 -6.47
CA VAL A 155 -1.11 5.72 -7.54
C VAL A 155 -2.63 5.58 -7.46
N GLU A 156 -3.12 4.45 -6.96
CA GLU A 156 -4.55 4.17 -6.83
C GLU A 156 -5.14 4.75 -5.53
N ILE A 157 -4.27 5.18 -4.61
CA ILE A 157 -4.63 5.70 -3.28
C ILE A 157 -4.53 7.23 -3.26
N MET A 158 -3.55 7.78 -3.96
CA MET A 158 -3.42 9.21 -4.15
C MET A 158 -4.66 9.73 -4.87
N ARG A 159 -5.29 10.75 -4.29
CA ARG A 159 -6.46 11.41 -4.86
C ARG A 159 -6.09 12.51 -5.85
N GLU A 160 -4.80 12.71 -6.07
CA GLU A 160 -4.24 13.76 -6.91
C GLU A 160 -3.11 13.20 -7.79
N PRO A 161 -2.83 13.83 -8.95
CA PRO A 161 -1.68 13.47 -9.76
C PRO A 161 -0.37 13.64 -9.00
N ALA A 162 0.58 12.72 -9.21
CA ALA A 162 1.93 12.78 -8.62
C ALA A 162 3.01 12.89 -9.70
N PRO A 163 3.13 14.03 -10.41
CA PRO A 163 4.03 14.19 -11.56
C PRO A 163 5.51 13.99 -11.19
N PHE A 164 5.89 14.34 -9.97
CA PHE A 164 7.24 14.19 -9.44
C PHE A 164 7.34 13.07 -8.39
N GLY A 165 6.31 12.23 -8.33
CA GLY A 165 6.19 11.17 -7.35
C GLY A 165 5.72 11.65 -5.97
N ALA A 166 5.87 10.77 -4.99
CA ALA A 166 5.51 11.01 -3.60
C ALA A 166 6.62 10.51 -2.67
N VAL A 167 6.79 11.20 -1.56
CA VAL A 167 7.63 10.71 -0.46
C VAL A 167 6.77 9.92 0.52
N VAL A 168 7.29 8.82 1.01
CA VAL A 168 6.57 7.84 1.83
C VAL A 168 7.43 7.43 3.03
N MET A 169 6.80 7.20 4.18
CA MET A 169 7.42 6.57 5.34
C MET A 169 6.48 5.52 5.96
N LEU A 170 7.05 4.47 6.53
CA LEU A 170 6.29 3.29 7.01
C LEU A 170 6.54 3.07 8.52
N PRO A 171 5.85 3.84 9.40
CA PRO A 171 6.08 3.79 10.84
C PRO A 171 5.67 2.47 11.49
N SER A 172 4.82 1.67 10.85
CA SER A 172 4.46 0.33 11.31
C SER A 172 4.03 -0.56 10.14
N PRO A 173 3.87 -1.88 10.32
CA PRO A 173 3.28 -2.73 9.29
C PRO A 173 1.90 -2.27 8.82
N ASN A 174 1.08 -1.65 9.68
CA ASN A 174 -0.28 -1.24 9.33
C ASN A 174 -0.43 0.25 8.95
N THR A 175 0.65 1.02 8.97
CA THR A 175 0.59 2.47 8.76
C THR A 175 1.54 2.91 7.65
N MET A 176 1.02 3.76 6.75
CA MET A 176 1.81 4.44 5.72
C MET A 176 1.56 5.95 5.79
N LEU A 177 2.62 6.73 5.74
CA LEU A 177 2.60 8.17 5.55
C LEU A 177 3.01 8.49 4.12
N TYR A 178 2.33 9.41 3.44
CA TYR A 178 2.80 9.91 2.15
C TYR A 178 2.49 11.39 1.92
N ALA A 179 3.29 12.04 1.10
CA ALA A 179 3.01 13.37 0.57
C ALA A 179 3.46 13.46 -0.89
N VAL A 180 2.66 14.12 -1.71
CA VAL A 180 2.93 14.27 -3.15
C VAL A 180 3.89 15.43 -3.37
N LEU A 181 4.83 15.25 -4.31
CA LEU A 181 5.72 16.32 -4.73
C LEU A 181 5.12 17.01 -5.96
N HIS A 182 4.77 18.29 -5.80
CA HIS A 182 4.18 19.12 -6.85
C HIS A 182 5.13 20.22 -7.34
N SER A 183 5.86 20.84 -6.41
CA SER A 183 6.76 21.96 -6.70
C SER A 183 7.91 22.03 -5.72
N LYS A 184 8.80 23.02 -5.87
CA LYS A 184 9.83 23.33 -4.87
C LYS A 184 9.24 23.67 -3.50
N ARG A 185 7.99 24.14 -3.44
CA ARG A 185 7.26 24.40 -2.19
C ARG A 185 6.88 23.12 -1.46
N SER A 186 6.96 21.95 -2.11
CA SER A 186 6.76 20.66 -1.47
C SER A 186 8.01 20.22 -0.68
N ARG A 187 9.21 20.75 -0.95
CA ARG A 187 10.46 20.31 -0.30
C ARG A 187 10.42 20.35 1.25
N PRO A 188 9.84 21.37 1.90
CA PRO A 188 9.72 21.40 3.37
C PRO A 188 8.86 20.26 3.95
N ILE A 189 8.16 19.48 3.12
CA ILE A 189 7.40 18.31 3.59
C ILE A 189 8.30 17.18 4.08
N ILE A 190 9.54 17.07 3.58
CA ILE A 190 10.47 15.99 3.93
C ILE A 190 10.81 15.99 5.43
N PRO A 191 11.24 17.10 6.05
CA PRO A 191 11.43 17.12 7.50
C PRO A 191 10.12 16.93 8.27
N PHE A 192 9.00 17.44 7.76
CA PHE A 192 7.70 17.31 8.43
C PHE A 192 7.19 15.86 8.47
N ILE A 193 7.23 15.13 7.34
CA ILE A 193 6.83 13.72 7.27
C ILE A 193 7.75 12.85 8.13
N TYR A 194 9.04 13.18 8.22
CA TYR A 194 9.98 12.50 9.10
C TYR A 194 9.63 12.68 10.58
N GLN A 195 9.30 13.90 11.00
CA GLN A 195 8.86 14.17 12.38
C GLN A 195 7.53 13.44 12.69
N THR A 196 6.59 13.44 11.75
CA THR A 196 5.33 12.69 11.90
C THR A 196 5.60 11.19 12.01
N PHE A 197 6.50 10.65 11.18
CA PHE A 197 6.96 9.26 11.30
C PHE A 197 7.49 8.98 12.70
N GLN A 198 8.40 9.81 13.23
CA GLN A 198 8.97 9.61 14.58
C GLN A 198 7.88 9.59 15.66
N SER A 199 6.85 10.42 15.57
CA SER A 199 5.73 10.42 16.53
C SER A 199 4.81 9.19 16.43
N LEU A 200 4.81 8.49 15.29
CA LEU A 200 3.93 7.33 15.06
C LEU A 200 4.62 5.98 15.25
N VAL A 201 5.95 5.98 15.45
CA VAL A 201 6.74 4.78 15.77
C VAL A 201 6.57 4.37 17.25
N GLU A 202 5.81 5.13 18.04
CA GLU A 202 5.53 4.82 19.45
C GLU A 202 4.98 3.38 19.61
N ASP A 203 5.70 2.55 20.38
CA ASP A 203 5.47 1.14 20.75
C ASP A 203 6.11 0.02 19.90
N GLY A 204 6.92 0.31 18.87
CA GLY A 204 7.62 -0.78 18.15
C GLY A 204 8.68 -0.33 17.15
N ASP A 205 9.39 -1.30 16.57
CA ASP A 205 10.31 -1.03 15.47
C ASP A 205 9.52 -0.67 14.21
N PRO A 206 9.91 0.40 13.49
CA PRO A 206 9.28 0.74 12.22
C PRO A 206 9.50 -0.38 11.21
N LEU A 207 8.61 -0.46 10.22
CA LEU A 207 8.83 -1.39 9.10
C LEU A 207 10.12 -1.03 8.35
N THR A 208 10.38 0.26 8.18
CA THR A 208 11.67 0.81 7.74
C THR A 208 11.79 2.26 8.21
N ASP A 209 13.01 2.68 8.52
CA ASP A 209 13.36 4.07 8.84
C ASP A 209 13.71 4.89 7.58
N GLN A 210 13.64 4.28 6.40
CA GLN A 210 13.98 4.92 5.14
C GLN A 210 12.88 5.87 4.66
N LEU A 211 13.30 6.95 4.01
CA LEU A 211 12.41 7.77 3.20
C LEU A 211 12.26 7.06 1.87
N ILE A 212 11.05 6.64 1.55
CA ILE A 212 10.74 6.00 0.29
C ILE A 212 10.31 7.07 -0.70
N TRP A 213 10.87 7.03 -1.90
CA TRP A 213 10.36 7.79 -3.02
C TRP A 213 9.63 6.86 -3.98
N TRP A 214 8.34 7.13 -4.14
CA TRP A 214 7.49 6.46 -5.11
C TRP A 214 7.39 7.33 -6.37
N ARG A 215 7.67 6.79 -7.56
CA ARG A 215 7.48 7.48 -8.84
C ARG A 215 7.18 6.47 -9.95
N ASN A 216 6.11 6.70 -10.70
CA ASN A 216 5.75 5.88 -11.88
C ASN A 216 5.71 4.37 -11.59
N GLY A 217 5.18 3.97 -10.43
CA GLY A 217 5.12 2.57 -10.00
C GLY A 217 6.43 2.00 -9.46
N GLN A 218 7.52 2.77 -9.48
CA GLN A 218 8.78 2.40 -8.85
C GLN A 218 8.83 2.90 -7.42
N VAL A 219 9.38 2.07 -6.54
CA VAL A 219 9.61 2.36 -5.13
C VAL A 219 11.12 2.38 -4.92
N THR A 220 11.66 3.44 -4.33
CA THR A 220 13.08 3.54 -4.01
C THR A 220 13.27 4.02 -2.58
N GLY A 221 13.90 3.21 -1.72
CA GLY A 221 14.21 3.64 -0.36
C GLY A 221 15.54 4.40 -0.28
N MET A 222 15.55 5.50 0.47
CA MET A 222 16.70 6.35 0.75
C MET A 222 16.93 6.37 2.27
N ALA A 223 18.16 6.08 2.70
CA ALA A 223 18.48 6.06 4.13
C ALA A 223 18.25 7.44 4.76
N THR A 224 17.64 7.45 5.95
CA THR A 224 17.47 8.68 6.74
C THR A 224 18.34 8.63 7.98
N ARG A 225 18.74 9.80 8.46
CA ARG A 225 19.36 9.97 9.77
C ARG A 225 18.81 11.24 10.41
N PRO A 226 18.58 11.25 11.74
CA PRO A 226 18.32 12.49 12.44
C PRO A 226 19.46 13.48 12.21
N GLY A 227 19.12 14.71 11.81
CA GLY A 227 20.04 15.83 11.76
C GLY A 227 19.93 16.73 12.99
N GLU A 228 20.80 17.73 13.10
CA GLU A 228 20.74 18.71 14.19
C GLU A 228 19.42 19.51 14.15
N GLY A 229 18.89 19.86 15.32
CA GLY A 229 17.72 20.72 15.44
C GLY A 229 16.40 20.14 14.91
N GLY A 230 16.26 18.81 14.86
CA GLY A 230 15.04 18.14 14.35
C GLY A 230 14.96 18.11 12.82
N SER A 231 16.07 18.36 12.13
CA SER A 231 16.21 18.14 10.69
C SER A 231 16.38 16.65 10.38
N VAL A 232 16.23 16.30 9.10
CA VAL A 232 16.49 14.94 8.60
C VAL A 232 17.56 15.01 7.52
N GLN A 233 18.57 14.16 7.63
CA GLN A 233 19.53 13.91 6.58
C GLN A 233 19.05 12.73 5.75
N VAL A 234 18.81 12.95 4.46
CA VAL A 234 18.41 11.90 3.52
C VAL A 234 19.60 11.60 2.62
N SER A 235 20.03 10.34 2.58
CA SER A 235 21.01 9.86 1.60
C SER A 235 20.32 9.70 0.25
N GLN A 236 20.08 10.83 -0.41
CA GLN A 236 19.35 10.90 -1.68
C GLN A 236 20.10 10.13 -2.78
N ASN A 237 19.35 9.45 -3.64
CA ASN A 237 19.91 8.92 -4.87
C ASN A 237 20.07 10.05 -5.91
N ARG A 238 20.85 9.81 -6.97
CA ARG A 238 21.13 10.82 -7.99
C ARG A 238 19.88 11.34 -8.70
N GLU A 239 18.90 10.46 -8.95
CA GLU A 239 17.68 10.82 -9.66
C GLU A 239 16.79 11.74 -8.82
N PHE A 240 16.62 11.44 -7.53
CA PHE A 240 15.86 12.24 -6.60
C PHE A 240 16.50 13.61 -6.39
N SER A 241 17.83 13.67 -6.19
CA SER A 241 18.55 14.94 -6.11
C SER A 241 18.39 15.77 -7.39
N PHE A 242 18.52 15.13 -8.56
CA PHE A 242 18.32 15.81 -9.84
C PHE A 242 16.91 16.38 -9.97
N LEU A 243 15.89 15.59 -9.63
CA LEU A 243 14.49 16.02 -9.63
C LEU A 243 14.27 17.21 -8.71
N LEU A 244 14.77 17.14 -7.48
CA LEU A 244 14.64 18.25 -6.54
C LEU A 244 15.21 19.52 -7.16
N ASP A 245 16.43 19.47 -7.67
CA ASP A 245 17.18 20.65 -8.14
C ASP A 245 16.71 21.21 -9.49
N HIS A 246 16.21 20.38 -10.41
CA HIS A 246 16.01 20.77 -11.82
C HIS A 246 14.58 20.57 -12.34
N GLU A 247 13.81 19.61 -11.82
CA GLU A 247 12.50 19.25 -12.41
C GLU A 247 11.33 19.87 -11.67
N LEU A 248 11.46 20.15 -10.37
CA LEU A 248 10.40 20.77 -9.60
C LEU A 248 10.18 22.23 -10.04
N PRO A 249 8.94 22.62 -10.39
CA PRO A 249 8.60 24.02 -10.69
C PRO A 249 8.67 24.90 -9.43
N ASP A 250 8.74 26.22 -9.64
CA ASP A 250 8.73 27.24 -8.56
C ASP A 250 7.35 27.43 -7.89
#